data_AF-A0A947AMM0-F1
#
_entry.id   AF-A0A947AMM0-F1
#
_cell.length_a   1.000
_cell.length_b   1.000
_cell.length_c   1.000
_cell.angle_alpha   90.00
_cell.angle_beta   90.00
_cell.angle_gamma   90.00
#
_symmetry.space_group_name_H-M   'P 1'
#
loop_
_entity.id
_entity.type
_entity.pdbx_description
1 polymer ?
#
loop_
_entity_poly.entity_id
_entity_poly.type
_entity_poly.pdbx_seq_one_letter_code
_entity_poly.pdbx_strand_id
1 'polypeptide(L)' 'MNQITWLEQNVDKVRERAFMARQNLKKNPTSYSARVNLQTVEKRLAELQNRLQIEKSKEVSHLHRHASSSF' A
#
# COMPACT_ATOMS: atom_id res chain seq x y z
N MET A 1 -11.91 10.61 9.53
CA MET A 1 -11.31 9.65 8.57
C MET A 1 -10.75 8.49 9.37
N ASN A 2 -11.14 7.25 9.06
CA ASN A 2 -10.61 6.08 9.78
C ASN A 2 -9.25 5.64 9.20
N GLN A 3 -8.52 4.82 9.95
CA GLN A 3 -7.17 4.39 9.59
C GLN A 3 -7.12 3.62 8.26
N ILE A 4 -8.14 2.80 7.96
CA ILE A 4 -8.24 2.01 6.73
C ILE A 4 -8.38 2.94 5.52
N THR A 5 -9.30 3.90 5.54
CA THR A 5 -9.48 4.88 4.45
C THR A 5 -8.21 5.71 4.24
N TRP A 6 -7.51 6.09 5.32
CA TRP A 6 -6.23 6.79 5.19
C TRP A 6 -5.17 5.90 4.51
N LEU A 7 -5.08 4.62 4.87
CA LEU A 7 -4.16 3.66 4.24
C LEU A 7 -4.49 3.43 2.77
N GLU A 8 -5.78 3.28 2.41
CA GLU A 8 -6.23 3.11 1.02
C GLU A 8 -5.82 4.30 0.16
N GLN A 9 -6.09 5.53 0.61
CA GLN A 9 -5.67 6.73 -0.11
C GLN A 9 -4.15 6.83 -0.26
N ASN A 10 -3.38 6.38 0.73
CA ASN A 10 -1.92 6.36 0.64
C ASN A 10 -1.43 5.28 -0.33
N VAL A 11 -2.04 4.09 -0.34
CA VAL A 11 -1.75 3.02 -1.30
C VAL A 11 -1.97 3.54 -2.72
N ASP A 12 -3.09 4.21 -3.00
CA ASP A 12 -3.39 4.71 -4.35
C ASP A 12 -2.40 5.80 -4.79
N LYS A 13 -2.07 6.75 -3.90
CA LYS A 13 -1.04 7.77 -4.18
C LYS A 13 0.32 7.16 -4.48
N VAL A 14 0.74 6.15 -3.72
CA VAL A 14 2.04 5.50 -3.93
C VAL A 14 2.01 4.59 -5.16
N ARG A 15 0.88 3.97 -5.49
CA ARG A 15 0.68 3.21 -6.73
C ARG A 15 0.83 4.09 -7.96
N GLU A 16 0.25 5.28 -7.96
CA GLU A 16 0.43 6.26 -9.03
C GLU A 16 1.90 6.68 -9.18
N ARG A 17 2.58 6.96 -8.06
CA ARG A 17 4.03 7.24 -8.07
C ARG A 17 4.85 6.07 -8.60
N ALA A 18 4.49 4.84 -8.27
CA ALA A 18 5.16 3.64 -8.77
C ALA A 18 5.00 3.53 -10.29
N PHE A 19 3.80 3.81 -10.80
CA PHE A 19 3.54 3.87 -12.23
C PHE A 19 4.44 4.91 -12.91
N MET A 20 4.48 6.14 -12.39
CA MET A 20 5.33 7.20 -12.96
C MET A 20 6.83 6.86 -12.88
N ALA A 21 7.30 6.26 -11.77
CA ALA A 21 8.68 5.81 -11.64
C ALA A 21 9.04 4.73 -12.67
N ARG A 22 8.13 3.78 -12.95
CA ARG A 22 8.31 2.78 -14.02
C ARG A 22 8.38 3.44 -15.39
N GLN A 23 7.51 4.42 -15.68
CA GLN A 23 7.53 5.14 -16.95
C GLN A 23 8.84 5.92 -17.13
N ASN A 24 9.33 6.57 -16.07
CA ASN A 24 10.61 7.29 -16.10
C ASN A 24 11.79 6.33 -16.31
N LEU A 25 11.79 5.18 -15.66
CA LEU A 25 12.83 4.16 -15.88
C LEU A 25 12.77 3.57 -17.30
N LYS A 26 11.58 3.38 -17.88
CA LYS A 26 11.44 2.96 -19.28
C LYS A 26 12.04 3.97 -20.25
N LYS A 27 11.89 5.28 -19.99
CA LYS A 27 12.48 6.34 -20.80
C LYS A 27 13.99 6.43 -20.64
N ASN A 28 14.52 6.10 -19.45
CA ASN A 28 15.94 6.14 -19.17
C ASN A 28 16.39 4.91 -18.34
N PRO A 29 16.59 3.74 -18.99
CA PRO A 29 16.80 2.47 -18.31
C PRO A 29 18.15 2.36 -17.61
N THR A 30 19.16 3.11 -18.05
CA THR A 30 20.49 3.10 -17.47
C THR A 30 20.61 4.03 -16.26
N SER A 31 19.66 4.93 -16.04
CA SER A 31 19.66 5.83 -14.90
C SER A 31 19.63 5.10 -13.57
N TYR A 32 20.70 5.25 -12.79
CA TYR A 32 20.78 4.71 -11.44
C TYR A 32 19.74 5.36 -10.51
N SER A 33 19.56 6.67 -10.60
CA SER A 33 18.58 7.40 -9.78
C SER A 33 17.14 6.95 -10.08
N ALA A 34 16.81 6.67 -11.35
CA ALA A 34 15.49 6.14 -11.71
C ALA A 34 15.24 4.75 -11.12
N ARG A 35 16.26 3.88 -11.12
CA ARG A 35 16.21 2.54 -10.51
C ARG A 35 16.00 2.60 -8.99
N VAL A 36 16.81 3.42 -8.30
CA VAL A 36 16.70 3.60 -6.83
C VAL A 36 15.35 4.20 -6.45
N ASN A 37 14.87 5.18 -7.21
CA ASN A 37 13.55 5.77 -6.98
C ASN A 37 12.44 4.74 -7.14
N LEU A 38 12.46 3.94 -8.21
CA LEU A 38 11.48 2.87 -8.41
C LEU A 38 11.50 1.87 -7.26
N GLN A 39 12.67 1.37 -6.87
CA GLN A 39 12.82 0.42 -5.77
C GLN A 39 12.28 0.97 -4.45
N THR A 40 12.55 2.24 -4.16
CA THR A 40 12.08 2.92 -2.94
C THR A 40 10.55 3.03 -2.92
N VAL A 41 9.96 3.43 -4.03
CA VAL A 41 8.51 3.57 -4.16
C VAL A 41 7.82 2.21 -4.09
N GLU A 42 8.37 1.18 -4.73
CA GLU A 42 7.83 -0.20 -4.66
C GLU A 42 7.90 -0.76 -3.23
N LYS A 43 9.00 -0.55 -2.51
CA LYS A 43 9.11 -0.98 -1.11
C LYS A 43 8.04 -0.31 -0.24
N ARG A 44 7.84 1.00 -0.42
CA ARG A 44 6.81 1.74 0.32
C ARG A 44 5.40 1.26 -0.02
N LEU A 45 5.14 0.91 -1.28
CA LEU A 45 3.85 0.36 -1.70
C LEU A 45 3.58 -0.97 -1.00
N ALA A 46 4.56 -1.88 -1.00
CA ALA A 46 4.45 -3.18 -0.33
C ALA A 46 4.19 -3.03 1.18
N GLU A 47 4.88 -2.10 1.85
CA GLU A 47 4.66 -1.83 3.27
C GLU A 47 3.24 -1.33 3.55
N LEU A 48 2.74 -0.38 2.74
CA LEU A 48 1.38 0.15 2.91
C LEU A 48 0.32 -0.92 2.63
N GLN A 49 0.53 -1.76 1.61
CA GLN A 49 -0.38 -2.87 1.32
C GLN A 49 -0.42 -3.89 2.46
N ASN A 50 0.73 -4.22 3.05
CA ASN A 50 0.79 -5.12 4.21
C ASN A 50 0.05 -4.52 5.41
N ARG A 51 0.33 -3.24 5.73
CA ARG A 51 -0.39 -2.53 6.81
C ARG A 51 -1.90 -2.51 6.56
N LEU A 52 -2.34 -2.22 5.34
CA LEU A 52 -3.76 -2.24 4.99
C LEU A 52 -4.38 -3.62 5.19
N GLN A 53 -3.69 -4.68 4.77
CA GLN A 53 -4.15 -6.06 4.95
C GLN A 53 -4.30 -6.42 6.44
N ILE A 54 -3.34 -6.03 7.27
CA ILE A 54 -3.38 -6.24 8.72
C ILE A 54 -4.59 -5.51 9.33
N GLU A 55 -4.79 -4.22 8.99
CA GLU A 55 -5.89 -3.44 9.56
C GLU A 55 -7.26 -3.97 9.13
N LYS A 56 -7.43 -4.35 7.87
CA LYS A 56 -8.67 -5.02 7.41
C LYS A 56 -8.90 -6.34 8.14
N SER A 57 -7.85 -7.12 8.39
CA SER A 57 -7.96 -8.40 9.11
C SER A 57 -8.36 -8.22 10.57
N LYS A 58 -7.87 -7.16 11.23
CA LYS A 58 -8.28 -6.79 12.59
C LYS A 58 -9.76 -6.43 12.62
N GLU A 59 -10.22 -5.57 11.71
CA GLU A 59 -11.62 -5.17 11.62
C GLU A 59 -12.56 -6.38 11.48
N VAL A 60 -12.24 -7.31 10.57
CA VAL A 60 -12.99 -8.57 10.39
C VAL A 60 -12.96 -9.44 11.66
N SER A 61 -11.81 -9.55 12.33
CA SER A 61 -11.67 -10.35 13.56
C SER A 61 -12.47 -9.77 14.74
N HIS A 62 -12.61 -8.46 14.80
CA HIS A 62 -13.45 -7.79 15.79
C HIS A 62 -14.94 -8.05 15.51
N LEU A 63 -15.37 -7.98 14.25
CA LEU A 63 -16.75 -8.29 13.86
C LEU A 63 -17.14 -9.73 14.18
N HIS A 64 -16.26 -10.71 13.92
CA HIS A 64 -16.53 -12.12 14.21
C HIS A 64 -16.66 -12.41 15.71
N ARG A 65 -15.83 -11.77 16.56
CA ARG A 65 -15.89 -11.94 18.03
C ARG A 65 -17.17 -11.40 18.64
N HIS A 66 -17.75 -10.34 18.09
CA HIS A 66 -19.03 -9.81 18.57
C HIS A 66 -20.22 -10.67 18.16
N ALA A 67 -20.18 -11.30 16.97
CA ALA A 67 -21.24 -12.20 16.51
C ALA A 67 -21.31 -13.52 17.33
N SER A 68 -20.19 -14.01 17.85
CA SER A 68 -20.15 -15.27 18.63
C SER A 68 -20.51 -15.11 20.11
N SER A 69 -20.67 -13.89 20.61
CA SER A 69 -21.03 -13.61 22.02
C SER A 69 -22.53 -13.38 22.23
N SER A 70 -23.35 -13.60 21.20
CA SER A 70 -24.80 -13.33 21.22
C SER A 70 -25.67 -14.58 21.20
N PHE A 71 -25.13 -15.76 21.57
CA PHE A 71 -25.86 -17.01 21.74
C PHE A 71 -25.71 -17.55 23.17
#